data_AF-M0A9J7-F1
#
_entry.id   AF-M0A9J7-F1
#
_cell.length_a   1.000
_cell.length_b   1.000
_cell.length_c   1.000
_cell.angle_alpha   90.00
_cell.angle_beta   90.00
_cell.angle_gamma   90.00
#
_symmetry.space_group_name_H-M   'P 1'
#
loop_
_entity.id
_entity.type
_entity.pdbx_description
1 polymer ?
#
loop_
_entity_poly.entity_id
_entity_poly.type
_entity_poly.pdbx_seq_one_letter_code
_entity_poly.pdbx_strand_id
1 'polypeptide(L)'
;HPDDARALEYEAARENLCQFVGVGDKVADCVLLFALEFDEAVPLDTWLKTAIEEHYPHCDCGSYAETSRALREEFGGEYAGYAQTYVFHHLRTGD
;
A
#
# COMPACT_ATOMS: atom_id res chain seq x y z
N HIS A 1 20.62 4.68 0.66
CA HIS A 1 19.84 5.87 0.26
C HIS A 1 18.44 5.40 -0.15
N PRO A 2 17.36 6.18 0.01
CA PRO A 2 16.01 5.73 -0.38
C PRO A 2 15.90 5.29 -1.86
N ASP A 3 16.66 5.93 -2.76
CA ASP A 3 16.70 5.54 -4.18
C ASP A 3 17.26 4.14 -4.45
N ASP A 4 18.01 3.56 -3.51
CA ASP A 4 18.53 2.18 -3.67
C ASP A 4 17.38 1.17 -3.77
N ALA A 5 16.20 1.51 -3.23
CA ALA A 5 15.01 0.68 -3.29
C ALA A 5 14.43 0.52 -4.72
N ARG A 6 14.74 1.44 -5.66
CA ARG A 6 14.27 1.35 -7.06
C ARG A 6 14.80 0.12 -7.81
N ALA A 7 15.93 -0.44 -7.35
CA ALA A 7 16.54 -1.61 -7.96
C ALA A 7 16.07 -2.94 -7.34
N LEU A 8 15.12 -2.89 -6.41
CA LEU A 8 14.60 -4.03 -5.67
C LEU A 8 13.17 -4.37 -6.11
N GLU A 9 12.82 -5.64 -6.01
CA GLU A 9 11.42 -6.07 -6.07
C GLU A 9 10.62 -5.44 -4.92
N TYR A 10 9.34 -5.17 -5.14
CA TYR A 10 8.49 -4.39 -4.22
C TYR A 10 8.59 -4.80 -2.73
N GLU A 11 8.48 -6.09 -2.42
CA GLU A 11 8.55 -6.57 -1.02
C GLU A 11 9.91 -6.24 -0.39
N ALA A 12 10.99 -6.44 -1.14
CA ALA A 12 12.35 -6.11 -0.69
C ALA A 12 12.59 -4.60 -0.64
N ALA A 13 11.99 -3.83 -1.55
CA ALA A 13 12.01 -2.37 -1.54
C ALA A 13 11.33 -1.82 -0.27
N ARG A 14 10.18 -2.39 0.13
CA ARG A 14 9.47 -2.04 1.36
C ARG A 14 10.31 -2.35 2.60
N GLU A 15 10.87 -3.55 2.67
CA GLU A 15 11.78 -3.93 3.76
C GLU A 15 13.01 -3.03 3.84
N ASN A 16 13.58 -2.63 2.70
CA ASN A 16 14.70 -1.69 2.64
C ASN A 16 14.34 -0.32 3.24
N LEU A 17 13.18 0.24 2.88
CA LEU A 17 12.74 1.53 3.42
C LEU A 17 12.41 1.46 4.92
N CYS A 18 11.91 0.34 5.42
CA CYS A 18 11.66 0.15 6.85
C CYS A 18 12.94 0.14 7.72
N GLN A 19 14.13 0.13 7.11
CA GLN A 19 15.40 0.28 7.86
C GLN A 19 15.65 1.72 8.33
N PHE A 20 14.95 2.71 7.77
CA PHE A 20 15.08 4.10 8.20
C PHE A 20 14.28 4.35 9.48
N VAL A 21 14.86 5.09 10.43
CA VAL A 21 14.22 5.41 11.72
C VAL A 21 12.90 6.13 11.49
N GLY A 22 11.81 5.58 12.04
CA GLY A 22 10.47 6.15 11.93
C GLY A 22 9.69 5.72 10.69
N VAL A 23 10.26 4.88 9.83
CA VAL A 23 9.58 4.31 8.66
C VAL A 23 9.09 2.91 9.00
N GLY A 24 7.76 2.73 9.05
CA GLY A 24 7.10 1.42 9.06
C GLY A 24 6.38 1.16 7.74
N ASP A 25 5.73 -0.01 7.61
CA ASP A 25 5.19 -0.49 6.32
C ASP A 25 4.33 0.52 5.58
N LYS A 26 3.41 1.21 6.29
CA LYS A 26 2.57 2.26 5.70
C LYS A 26 3.38 3.40 5.09
N VAL A 27 4.40 3.87 5.81
CA VAL A 27 5.22 4.98 5.34
C VAL A 27 6.09 4.53 4.17
N ALA A 28 6.66 3.32 4.26
CA ALA A 28 7.40 2.70 3.17
C ALA A 28 6.54 2.60 1.89
N ASP A 29 5.33 2.05 1.98
CA ASP A 29 4.41 1.93 0.85
C ASP A 29 4.01 3.29 0.26
N CYS A 30 3.80 4.33 1.08
CA CYS A 30 3.56 5.68 0.56
C CYS A 30 4.75 6.21 -0.24
N VAL A 31 5.98 5.98 0.21
CA VAL A 31 7.19 6.41 -0.51
C VAL A 31 7.35 5.61 -1.80
N LEU A 32 7.13 4.29 -1.75
CA LEU A 32 7.18 3.41 -2.91
C LEU A 32 6.19 3.87 -4.00
N LEU A 33 4.94 4.09 -3.62
CA LEU A 33 3.87 4.51 -4.53
C LEU A 33 4.12 5.92 -5.09
N PHE A 34 4.32 6.91 -4.22
CA PHE A 34 4.25 8.32 -4.64
C PHE A 34 5.58 8.92 -5.10
N ALA A 35 6.72 8.30 -4.77
CA ALA A 35 8.03 8.83 -5.10
C ALA A 35 8.90 7.87 -5.93
N LEU A 36 8.71 6.55 -5.79
CA LEU A 36 9.56 5.54 -6.41
C LEU A 36 8.89 4.72 -7.52
N GLU A 37 7.65 5.05 -7.91
CA GLU A 37 6.93 4.49 -9.07
C GLU A 37 6.60 2.99 -8.92
N PHE A 38 6.44 2.51 -7.70
CA PHE A 38 5.90 1.18 -7.44
C PHE A 38 4.37 1.24 -7.51
N ASP A 39 3.84 1.16 -8.73
CA ASP A 39 2.40 1.27 -9.03
C ASP A 39 1.54 0.19 -8.34
N GLU A 40 2.16 -0.89 -7.88
CA GLU A 40 1.53 -2.00 -7.16
C GLU A 40 1.44 -1.79 -5.63
N ALA A 41 2.07 -0.75 -5.08
CA ALA A 41 2.10 -0.50 -3.65
C ALA A 41 0.72 -0.04 -3.13
N VAL A 42 0.27 -0.63 -2.00
CA VAL A 42 -1.04 -0.34 -1.40
C VAL A 42 -0.86 0.09 0.06
N PRO A 43 -0.74 1.41 0.34
CA PRO A 43 -0.51 1.91 1.70
C PRO A 43 -1.76 1.77 2.59
N LEU A 44 -1.71 0.90 3.61
CA LEU A 44 -2.79 0.72 4.58
C LEU A 44 -2.78 1.79 5.69
N ASP A 45 -3.49 2.90 5.48
CA ASP A 45 -3.74 3.91 6.52
C ASP A 45 -5.01 3.64 7.33
N THR A 46 -5.34 4.50 8.29
CA THR A 46 -6.51 4.32 9.15
C THR A 46 -7.84 4.39 8.40
N TRP A 47 -7.93 5.19 7.34
CA TRP A 47 -9.15 5.29 6.54
C TRP A 47 -9.31 4.09 5.62
N LEU A 48 -8.22 3.65 4.99
CA LEU A 48 -8.24 2.44 4.17
C LEU A 48 -8.57 1.21 5.02
N LYS A 49 -8.12 1.15 6.28
CA LYS A 49 -8.54 0.08 7.20
C LYS A 49 -10.04 0.05 7.44
N THR A 50 -10.67 1.21 7.71
CA THR A 50 -12.13 1.28 7.84
C THR A 50 -12.83 0.88 6.54
N ALA A 51 -12.31 1.31 5.39
CA ALA A 51 -12.83 0.92 4.09
C ALA A 51 -12.75 -0.60 3.84
N ILE A 52 -11.66 -1.25 4.24
CA ILE A 52 -11.48 -2.70 4.15
C ILE A 52 -12.54 -3.40 4.99
N GLU A 53 -12.73 -2.98 6.24
CA GLU A 53 -13.72 -3.58 7.15
C GLU A 53 -15.15 -3.51 6.57
N GLU A 54 -15.49 -2.44 5.86
CA GLU A 54 -16.82 -2.22 5.29
C GLU A 54 -17.02 -2.86 3.91
N HIS A 55 -16.02 -2.79 3.03
CA HIS A 55 -16.17 -3.13 1.61
C HIS A 55 -15.36 -4.35 1.17
N TYR A 56 -14.24 -4.64 1.83
CA TYR A 56 -13.31 -5.73 1.46
C TYR A 56 -12.92 -6.59 2.66
N PRO A 57 -13.87 -7.09 3.47
CA PRO A 57 -13.54 -7.80 4.71
C PRO A 57 -12.75 -9.10 4.46
N HIS A 58 -12.83 -9.68 3.26
CA HIS A 58 -12.02 -10.84 2.87
C HIS A 58 -10.54 -10.53 2.66
N CYS A 59 -10.19 -9.26 2.46
CA CYS A 59 -8.81 -8.82 2.34
C CYS A 59 -8.15 -8.55 3.70
N ASP A 60 -8.89 -8.50 4.81
CA ASP A 60 -8.29 -8.38 6.14
C ASP A 60 -7.70 -9.73 6.59
N CYS A 61 -6.40 -9.87 6.42
CA CYS A 61 -5.67 -11.12 6.67
C CYS A 61 -4.91 -11.11 8.01
N GLY A 62 -5.13 -10.13 8.90
CA GLY A 62 -4.56 -10.12 10.24
C GLY A 62 -3.10 -9.65 10.36
N SER A 63 -2.41 -9.42 9.24
CA SER A 63 -1.09 -8.77 9.20
C SER A 63 -1.03 -7.72 8.10
N TYR A 64 -0.17 -6.71 8.26
CA TYR A 64 -0.03 -5.65 7.26
C TYR A 64 0.34 -6.19 5.88
N ALA A 65 1.35 -7.07 5.84
CA ALA A 65 1.87 -7.61 4.59
C ALA A 65 0.83 -8.47 3.86
N GLU A 66 0.09 -9.31 4.58
CA GLU A 66 -0.95 -10.16 3.98
C GLU A 66 -2.16 -9.34 3.52
N THR A 67 -2.62 -8.38 4.34
CA THR A 67 -3.72 -7.49 3.95
C THR A 67 -3.34 -6.60 2.75
N SER A 68 -2.11 -6.08 2.70
CA SER A 68 -1.61 -5.30 1.57
C SER A 68 -1.52 -6.14 0.29
N ARG A 69 -1.09 -7.40 0.41
CA ARG A 69 -1.06 -8.35 -0.72
C ARG A 69 -2.46 -8.69 -1.22
N ALA A 70 -3.39 -9.01 -0.31
CA ALA A 70 -4.77 -9.33 -0.67
C ALA A 70 -5.44 -8.15 -1.39
N LEU A 71 -5.22 -6.92 -0.92
CA LEU A 71 -5.74 -5.73 -1.60
C LEU A 71 -5.06 -5.47 -2.95
N ARG A 72 -3.76 -5.72 -3.07
CA ARG A 72 -3.09 -5.63 -4.36
C ARG A 72 -3.72 -6.58 -5.38
N GLU A 73 -3.98 -7.81 -4.98
CA GLU A 73 -4.66 -8.81 -5.82
C GLU A 73 -6.09 -8.36 -6.18
N GLU A 74 -6.85 -7.87 -5.21
CA GLU A 74 -8.21 -7.34 -5.41
C GLU A 74 -8.24 -6.14 -6.37
N PHE A 75 -7.25 -5.26 -6.28
CA PHE A 75 -7.17 -4.01 -7.03
C PHE A 75 -6.46 -4.11 -8.38
N GLY A 76 -6.22 -5.33 -8.88
CA GLY A 76 -5.72 -5.56 -10.24
C GLY A 76 -4.20 -5.69 -10.35
N GLY A 77 -3.50 -5.98 -9.25
CA GLY A 77 -2.09 -6.34 -9.25
C GLY A 77 -1.17 -5.15 -9.50
N GLU A 78 -0.59 -5.10 -10.70
CA GLU A 78 0.44 -4.13 -11.12
C GLU A 78 0.03 -2.67 -10.91
N TYR A 79 -1.25 -2.35 -11.10
CA TYR A 79 -1.76 -0.97 -10.98
C TYR A 79 -2.59 -0.74 -9.71
N ALA A 80 -2.46 -1.61 -8.71
CA ALA A 80 -3.28 -1.55 -7.50
C ALA A 80 -3.17 -0.23 -6.73
N GLY A 81 -2.01 0.43 -6.74
CA GLY A 81 -1.80 1.73 -6.11
C GLY A 81 -2.62 2.84 -6.76
N TYR A 82 -2.83 2.81 -8.07
CA TYR A 82 -3.75 3.73 -8.74
C TYR A 82 -5.19 3.49 -8.29
N ALA A 83 -5.66 2.24 -8.35
CA ALA A 83 -7.01 1.89 -7.95
C ALA A 83 -7.28 2.26 -6.47
N GLN A 84 -6.32 1.97 -5.59
CA GLN A 84 -6.36 2.39 -4.17
C GLN A 84 -6.51 3.90 -4.03
N THR A 85 -5.81 4.70 -4.84
CA THR A 85 -5.89 6.18 -4.76
C THR A 85 -7.29 6.68 -5.12
N TYR A 86 -7.94 6.08 -6.13
CA TYR A 86 -9.33 6.42 -6.49
C TYR A 86 -10.34 5.96 -5.44
N VAL A 87 -10.21 4.72 -4.94
CA VAL A 87 -11.07 4.19 -3.87
C VAL A 87 -10.95 5.06 -2.62
N PHE A 88 -9.73 5.40 -2.22
CA PHE A 88 -9.49 6.30 -1.09
C PHE A 88 -10.10 7.68 -1.31
N HIS A 89 -9.95 8.25 -2.51
CA HIS A 89 -10.56 9.54 -2.82
C HIS A 89 -12.10 9.48 -2.70
N HIS A 90 -12.74 8.48 -3.31
CA HIS A 90 -14.18 8.30 -3.29
C HIS A 90 -14.71 8.14 -1.86
N LEU A 91 -14.15 7.21 -1.09
CA LEU A 91 -14.58 6.94 0.29
C LEU A 91 -14.37 8.12 1.23
N ARG A 92 -13.32 8.92 1.01
CA ARG A 92 -13.05 10.13 1.81
C ARG A 92 -13.92 11.32 1.42
N THR A 93 -14.39 11.39 0.17
CA THR A 93 -15.18 12.54 -0.33
C THR A 93 -16.68 12.32 -0.28
N GLY A 94 -17.16 11.07 -0.17
CA GLY A 94 -18.54 10.75 0.21
C GLY A 94 -19.60 11.32 -0.74
N ASP A 95 -19.45 11.06 -2.04
CA ASP A 95 -20.54 11.21 -3.02
C ASP A 95 -21.39 9.94 -3.11
#